data_AF-A0A2J6XM47-F1
#
_entry.id   AF-A0A2J6XM47-F1
#
_cell.length_a   1.000
_cell.length_b   1.000
_cell.length_c   1.000
_cell.angle_alpha   90.00
_cell.angle_beta   90.00
_cell.angle_gamma   90.00
#
_symmetry.space_group_name_H-M   'P 1'
#
loop_
_entity.id
_entity.type
_entity.pdbx_description
1 polymer ?
#
loop_
_entity_poly.entity_id
_entity_poly.type
_entity_poly.pdbx_seq_one_letter_code
_entity_poly.pdbx_strand_id
1 'polypeptide(L)'
;MTLRVWIEPRDNCIADMVCVSLCGDVFEMSDVDGKSNVIAKWRKDPNNISEGFVPDDLKDCIDAAVQSCPTQIIHSEVSQEIVQPQTA
;
A
#
# COMPACT_ATOMS: atom_id res chain seq x y z
N MET A 1 1.24 8.72 -14.13
CA MET A 1 0.03 9.05 -13.33
C MET A 1 0.27 8.57 -11.90
N THR A 2 -0.53 9.01 -10.92
CA THR A 2 -0.37 8.54 -9.53
C THR A 2 -1.50 7.59 -9.18
N LEU A 3 -1.16 6.51 -8.48
CA LEU A 3 -2.12 5.62 -7.84
C LEU A 3 -2.14 5.90 -6.35
N ARG A 4 -3.35 5.99 -5.80
CA ARG A 4 -3.55 5.91 -4.36
C ARG A 4 -3.75 4.44 -4.01
N VAL A 5 -3.07 3.98 -2.96
CA VAL A 5 -3.19 2.62 -2.44
C VAL A 5 -3.48 2.68 -0.95
N TRP A 6 -4.42 1.86 -0.48
CA TRP A 6 -4.74 1.80 0.94
C TRP A 6 -5.20 0.42 1.42
N ILE A 7 -5.08 0.19 2.73
CA ILE A 7 -5.45 -1.04 3.42
C ILE A 7 -6.56 -0.73 4.44
N GLU A 8 -7.79 -1.20 4.19
CA GLU A 8 -8.95 -0.86 5.03
C GLU A 8 -9.98 -1.99 5.19
N PRO A 9 -10.39 -2.34 6.42
CA PRO A 9 -9.72 -2.01 7.67
C PRO A 9 -8.44 -2.86 7.80
N ARG A 10 -7.31 -2.20 8.08
CA ARG A 10 -6.01 -2.89 8.27
C ARG A 10 -6.06 -3.97 9.35
N ASP A 11 -6.96 -3.84 10.33
CA ASP A 11 -7.12 -4.83 11.38
C ASP A 11 -7.51 -6.22 10.88
N ASN A 12 -8.16 -6.31 9.71
CA ASN A 12 -8.50 -7.57 9.05
C ASN A 12 -7.31 -8.19 8.30
N CYS A 13 -6.10 -7.61 8.36
CA CYS A 13 -4.92 -8.24 7.81
C CYS A 13 -4.55 -9.47 8.66
N ILE A 14 -4.54 -10.65 8.02
CA ILE A 14 -4.24 -11.94 8.65
C ILE A 14 -2.75 -12.35 8.54
N ALA A 15 -1.87 -11.40 8.23
CA ALA A 15 -0.43 -11.63 8.07
C ALA A 15 -0.05 -12.69 7.00
N ASP A 16 -0.85 -12.81 5.93
CA ASP A 16 -0.60 -13.75 4.82
C ASP A 16 0.64 -13.40 3.98
N MET A 17 0.97 -12.11 3.88
CA MET A 17 2.13 -11.56 3.16
C MET A 17 2.15 -11.73 1.64
N VAL A 18 1.08 -12.24 0.99
CA VAL A 18 1.02 -12.28 -0.48
C VAL A 18 1.22 -10.90 -1.13
N CYS A 19 0.72 -9.81 -0.53
CA CYS A 19 0.91 -8.45 -1.04
C CYS A 19 2.38 -8.01 -1.03
N VAL A 20 3.12 -8.36 0.02
CA VAL A 20 4.56 -8.08 0.13
C VAL A 20 5.34 -8.94 -0.87
N SER A 21 4.95 -10.20 -1.06
CA SER A 21 5.59 -11.07 -2.05
C SER A 21 5.35 -10.62 -3.49
N LEU A 22 4.17 -10.08 -3.81
CA LEU A 22 3.82 -9.64 -5.16
C LEU A 22 4.30 -8.23 -5.47
N CYS A 23 4.31 -7.34 -4.49
CA CYS A 23 4.54 -5.90 -4.69
C CYS A 23 5.29 -5.32 -3.48
N GLY A 24 6.45 -5.92 -3.17
CA GLY A 24 7.33 -5.52 -2.06
C GLY A 24 7.99 -4.15 -2.23
N ASP A 25 7.78 -3.49 -3.37
CA ASP A 25 8.14 -2.08 -3.57
C ASP A 25 7.10 -1.12 -2.98
N VAL A 26 5.89 -1.61 -2.66
CA VAL A 26 4.76 -0.82 -2.14
C VAL A 26 4.37 -1.26 -0.72
N PHE A 27 4.38 -2.56 -0.45
CA PHE A 27 3.96 -3.12 0.83
C PHE A 27 5.12 -3.69 1.62
N GLU A 28 5.12 -3.49 2.94
CA GLU A 28 6.06 -4.10 3.89
C GLU A 28 5.32 -4.79 5.03
N MET A 29 5.97 -5.79 5.62
CA MET A 29 5.53 -6.36 6.87
C MET A 29 5.92 -5.41 8.01
N SER A 30 4.96 -5.12 8.88
CA SER A 30 5.17 -4.36 10.11
C SER A 30 5.97 -5.18 11.11
N ASP A 31 7.07 -4.63 11.62
CA ASP A 31 7.83 -5.23 12.72
C ASP A 31 7.08 -5.17 14.07
N VAL A 32 5.98 -4.41 14.17
CA VAL A 32 5.22 -4.21 15.41
C VAL A 32 4.17 -5.30 15.61
N ASP A 33 3.43 -5.63 14.56
CA ASP A 33 2.26 -6.52 14.64
C ASP A 33 2.21 -7.58 13.53
N GLY A 34 3.24 -7.65 12.68
CA GLY A 34 3.32 -8.61 11.58
C GLY A 34 2.29 -8.39 10.47
N LYS A 35 1.51 -7.31 10.50
CA LYS A 35 0.52 -7.00 9.46
C LYS A 35 1.16 -6.18 8.33
N SER A 36 0.52 -6.18 7.16
CA SER A 36 0.99 -5.40 6.02
C SER A 36 0.75 -3.89 6.22
N ASN A 37 1.71 -3.08 5.78
CA ASN A 37 1.68 -1.62 5.71
C ASN A 37 2.12 -1.16 4.33
N VAL A 38 1.76 0.06 3.96
CA VAL A 38 2.44 0.77 2.85
C VAL A 38 3.83 1.17 3.31
N ILE A 39 4.85 1.02 2.46
CA ILE A 39 6.25 1.39 2.79
C ILE A 39 6.34 2.88 3.10
N ALA A 40 7.19 3.23 4.08
CA ALA A 40 7.35 4.60 4.56
C ALA A 40 7.54 5.66 3.45
N LYS A 41 8.30 5.35 2.40
CA LYS A 41 8.57 6.27 1.27
C LYS A 41 7.33 6.71 0.48
N TRP A 42 6.25 5.92 0.54
CA TRP A 42 5.01 6.18 -0.19
C TRP A 42 3.90 6.77 0.67
N ARG A 43 4.06 6.78 1.99
CA ARG A 43 3.02 7.26 2.92
C ARG A 43 2.80 8.76 2.74
N LYS A 44 1.53 9.17 2.65
CA LYS A 44 1.15 10.59 2.62
C LYS A 44 1.36 11.25 3.99
N ASP A 45 1.04 10.54 5.05
CA ASP A 45 1.16 10.98 6.44
C ASP A 45 1.97 9.93 7.21
N PRO A 46 3.04 10.30 7.94
CA PRO A 46 3.79 9.37 8.78
C PRO A 46 2.92 8.65 9.85
N ASN A 47 1.78 9.23 10.23
CA ASN A 47 0.83 8.62 11.16
C ASN A 47 -0.17 7.67 10.49
N ASN A 48 -0.24 7.65 9.16
CA ASN A 48 -1.09 6.74 8.40
C ASN A 48 -0.23 5.72 7.62
N ILE A 49 0.04 4.58 8.26
CA ILE A 49 0.81 3.48 7.68
C ILE A 49 0.03 2.64 6.66
N SER A 50 -1.29 2.84 6.59
CA SER A 50 -2.20 2.06 5.76
C SER A 50 -2.44 2.66 4.39
N GLU A 51 -1.94 3.87 4.11
CA GLU A 51 -2.25 4.61 2.88
C GLU A 51 -1.02 5.27 2.28
N GLY A 52 -0.93 5.29 0.96
CA GLY A 52 0.12 6.00 0.24
C GLY A 52 -0.19 6.28 -1.21
N PHE A 53 0.75 6.99 -1.84
CA PHE A 53 0.71 7.39 -3.24
C PHE A 53 1.94 6.85 -3.94
N VAL A 54 1.71 6.16 -5.05
CA VAL A 54 2.74 5.45 -5.80
C VAL A 54 2.64 5.81 -7.28
N PRO A 55 3.75 5.76 -8.02
CA PRO A 55 3.73 5.92 -9.47
C PRO A 55 2.96 4.77 -10.14
N ASP A 56 2.44 5.04 -11.34
CA ASP A 56 1.61 4.09 -12.11
C ASP A 56 2.42 2.98 -12.78
N ASP A 57 3.75 3.06 -12.78
CA ASP A 57 4.65 1.97 -13.15
C ASP A 57 4.49 0.74 -12.23
N LEU A 58 4.03 0.92 -10.99
CA LEU A 58 3.76 -0.15 -10.02
C LEU A 58 2.33 -0.71 -10.13
N LYS A 59 1.51 -0.22 -11.08
CA LYS A 59 0.10 -0.60 -11.19
C LYS A 59 -0.11 -2.11 -11.26
N ASP A 60 0.67 -2.80 -12.08
CA ASP A 60 0.46 -4.23 -12.33
C ASP A 60 0.68 -5.07 -11.06
N CYS A 61 1.68 -4.72 -10.23
CA CYS A 61 1.90 -5.42 -8.97
C CYS A 61 0.88 -5.06 -7.90
N ILE A 62 0.41 -3.80 -7.88
CA ILE A 62 -0.65 -3.35 -6.98
C ILE A 62 -1.96 -4.08 -7.31
N ASP A 63 -2.34 -4.13 -8.58
CA ASP A 63 -3.53 -4.87 -9.03
C ASP A 63 -3.44 -6.35 -8.63
N ALA A 64 -2.27 -6.97 -8.81
CA ALA A 64 -2.05 -8.35 -8.40
C ALA A 64 -2.19 -8.54 -6.87
N ALA A 65 -1.65 -7.61 -6.07
CA ALA A 65 -1.78 -7.63 -4.61
C ALA A 65 -3.23 -7.43 -4.15
N VAL A 66 -3.97 -6.53 -4.80
CA VAL A 66 -5.41 -6.27 -4.57
C VAL A 66 -6.22 -7.56 -4.82
N GLN A 67 -6.01 -8.22 -5.97
CA GLN A 67 -6.75 -9.43 -6.34
C GLN A 67 -6.36 -10.65 -5.48
N SER A 68 -5.13 -10.70 -4.99
CA SER A 68 -4.61 -11.86 -4.27
C SER A 68 -4.84 -11.79 -2.75
N CYS A 69 -5.20 -10.63 -2.21
CA CYS A 69 -5.45 -10.46 -0.78
C CYS A 69 -6.63 -11.33 -0.32
N PRO A 70 -6.45 -12.33 0.56
CA PRO A 70 -7.52 -13.24 0.95
C PRO A 70 -8.69 -12.56 1.69
N THR A 71 -8.43 -11.41 2.31
CA THR A 71 -9.43 -10.63 3.06
C THR A 71 -9.94 -9.41 2.30
N GLN A 72 -9.49 -9.20 1.05
CA GLN A 72 -9.97 -8.14 0.15
C GLN A 72 -9.92 -6.71 0.73
N ILE A 73 -8.94 -6.43 1.59
CA ILE A 73 -8.78 -5.14 2.28
C ILE A 73 -7.81 -4.19 1.59
N ILE A 74 -7.17 -4.60 0.49
CA ILE A 74 -6.24 -3.76 -0.26
C ILE A 74 -7.00 -3.14 -1.41
N HIS A 75 -6.86 -1.83 -1.57
CA HIS A 75 -7.55 -1.05 -2.58
C HIS A 75 -6.57 -0.15 -3.33
N SER A 76 -6.92 0.19 -4.56
CA SER A 76 -6.16 1.14 -5.36
C SER A 76 -7.07 1.91 -6.31
N GLU A 77 -6.78 3.19 -6.51
CA GLU A 77 -7.48 4.04 -7.47
C GLU A 77 -6.53 5.05 -8.14
N VAL A 78 -6.88 5.51 -9.34
CA VAL A 78 -6.15 6.60 -9.99
C VAL A 78 -6.46 7.89 -9.25
N SER A 79 -5.42 8.56 -8.74
CA SER A 79 -5.55 9.84 -8.06
C SER A 79 -4.97 10.98 -8.88
N GLN A 80 -5.62 12.13 -8.79
CA GLN A 80 -5.10 13.41 -9.33
C GLN A 80 -4.16 14.11 -8.35
N GLU A 81 -4.01 13.60 -7.12
CA GLU A 81 -2.97 14.07 -6.20
C GLU A 81 -1.60 13.61 -6.72
N ILE A 82 -0.76 14.59 -7.04
CA ILE A 82 0.64 14.40 -7.43
C ILE A 82 1.40 13.97 -6.17
N VAL A 83 2.32 13.01 -6.27
CA VAL A 83 3.30 12.70 -5.23
C VAL A 83 4.11 13.98 -4.98
N GLN A 84 3.66 14.82 -4.06
CA GLN A 84 4.41 16.02 -3.69
C GLN A 84 5.65 15.54 -2.93
N PRO A 85 6.88 15.93 -3.32
CA PRO A 85 8.01 15.75 -2.45
C PRO A 85 7.68 16.43 -1.13
N GLN A 86 7.77 15.69 -0.03
CA GLN A 86 7.54 16.17 1.33
C GLN A 86 8.37 17.45 1.52
N THR A 87 7.74 18.61 1.44
CA THR A 87 8.41 19.89 1.73
C THR A 87 8.80 19.87 3.20
N ALA A 88 10.10 20.01 3.43
CA ALA A 88 10.78 19.98 4.72
C ALA A 88 10.24 21.01 5.72
#